data_AF-A0A956WY40-F1
#
_entry.id   AF-A0A956WY40-F1
#
_cell.length_a   1.000
_cell.length_b   1.000
_cell.length_c   1.000
_cell.angle_alpha   90.00
_cell.angle_beta   90.00
_cell.angle_gamma   90.00
#
_symmetry.space_group_name_H-M   'P 1'
#
loop_
_entity.id
_entity.type
_entity.pdbx_description
1 polymer ?
#
loop_
_entity_poly.entity_id
_entity_poly.type
_entity_poly.pdbx_seq_one_letter_code
_entity_poly.pdbx_strand_id
1 'polypeptide(L)'
;MCCAFLVLVTLGPRVLNALWWLVNPTRWQLAFRNWPTGIWWMWPVLGIIFLPWMTLMYMIVAPGGVTGLDWLWIGLGLVFDIASYSSSAKRKSFSGYSGY
;
A
#
# COMPACT_ATOMS: atom_id res chain seq x y z
N MET A 1 11.05 -1.57 20.45
CA MET A 1 9.62 -1.93 20.29
C MET A 1 8.99 -1.26 19.07
N CYS A 2 9.22 0.04 18.81
CA CYS A 2 8.68 0.73 17.60
C CYS A 2 9.16 0.18 16.26
N CYS A 3 10.40 -0.32 16.14
CA CYS A 3 10.94 -0.76 14.85
C CYS A 3 10.23 -2.00 14.29
N ALA A 4 9.93 -2.98 15.14
CA ALA A 4 9.20 -4.18 14.71
C ALA A 4 7.78 -3.82 14.23
N PHE A 5 7.09 -2.94 14.97
CA PHE A 5 5.76 -2.46 14.60
C PHE A 5 5.79 -1.66 13.28
N LEU A 6 6.75 -0.74 13.12
CA LEU A 6 6.88 0.03 11.88
C LEU A 6 7.25 -0.85 10.67
N VAL A 7 8.08 -1.89 10.87
CA VAL A 7 8.37 -2.87 9.82
C VAL A 7 7.11 -3.65 9.45
N LEU A 8 6.31 -4.08 10.45
CA LEU A 8 5.08 -4.82 10.19
C LEU A 8 4.02 -3.96 9.48
N VAL A 9 3.90 -2.69 9.83
CA VAL A 9 2.97 -1.72 9.21
C VAL A 9 3.41 -1.30 7.80
N THR A 10 4.71 -1.29 7.49
CA THR A 10 5.20 -0.87 6.16
C THR A 10 5.41 -2.04 5.19
N LEU A 11 5.82 -3.19 5.71
CA LEU A 11 6.13 -4.39 4.94
C LEU A 11 4.95 -5.37 4.90
N GLY A 12 4.12 -5.39 5.96
CA GLY A 12 2.91 -6.20 6.05
C GLY A 12 1.92 -5.95 4.91
N PRO A 13 1.55 -4.71 4.56
CA PRO A 13 0.60 -4.46 3.47
C PRO A 13 1.08 -4.95 2.11
N ARG A 14 2.40 -4.87 1.85
CA ARG A 14 3.01 -5.38 0.61
C ARG A 14 2.88 -6.90 0.52
N VAL A 15 3.22 -7.59 1.61
CA VAL A 15 3.15 -9.06 1.70
C VAL A 15 1.70 -9.53 1.68
N LEU A 16 0.81 -8.86 2.43
CA LEU A 16 -0.60 -9.22 2.52
C LEU A 16 -1.30 -9.08 1.17
N ASN A 17 -1.05 -7.99 0.43
CA ASN A 17 -1.57 -7.86 -0.92
C ASN A 17 -1.01 -8.92 -1.88
N ALA A 18 0.31 -9.20 -1.83
CA ALA A 18 0.92 -10.22 -2.68
C ALA A 18 0.34 -11.61 -2.41
N LEU A 19 0.20 -11.99 -1.13
CA LEU A 19 -0.41 -13.26 -0.72
C LEU A 19 -1.90 -13.31 -1.09
N TRP A 20 -2.65 -12.24 -0.84
CA TRP A 20 -4.07 -12.20 -1.17
C TRP A 20 -4.31 -12.29 -2.68
N TRP A 21 -3.44 -11.66 -3.48
CA TRP A 21 -3.49 -11.78 -4.93
C TRP A 21 -3.29 -13.23 -5.41
N LEU A 22 -2.34 -13.97 -4.80
CA LEU A 22 -2.12 -15.38 -5.09
C LEU A 22 -3.27 -16.29 -4.63
N VAL A 23 -3.87 -15.99 -3.47
CA VAL A 23 -4.95 -16.81 -2.90
C VAL A 23 -6.28 -16.58 -3.62
N ASN A 24 -6.59 -15.36 -4.05
CA ASN A 24 -7.88 -15.00 -4.63
C ASN A 24 -7.78 -14.08 -5.86
N PRO A 25 -7.16 -14.53 -6.97
CA PRO A 25 -6.94 -13.69 -8.16
C PRO A 25 -8.25 -13.17 -8.77
N THR A 26 -9.35 -13.91 -8.66
CA THR A 26 -10.66 -13.52 -9.19
C THR A 26 -11.20 -12.23 -8.55
N ARG A 27 -10.95 -12.00 -7.26
CA ARG A 27 -11.37 -10.75 -6.60
C ARG A 27 -10.59 -9.55 -7.13
N TRP A 28 -9.30 -9.75 -7.38
CA TRP A 28 -8.43 -8.74 -7.97
C TRP A 28 -8.85 -8.41 -9.40
N GLN A 29 -9.23 -9.42 -10.18
CA GLN A 29 -9.76 -9.21 -11.51
C GLN A 29 -11.09 -8.44 -11.50
N LEU A 30 -11.99 -8.71 -10.55
CA LEU A 30 -13.28 -8.00 -10.44
C LEU A 30 -13.11 -6.54 -10.02
N ALA A 31 -12.20 -6.25 -9.09
CA ALA A 31 -11.94 -4.88 -8.63
C ALA A 31 -11.31 -4.00 -9.74
N PHE A 32 -10.35 -4.53 -10.50
CA PHE A 32 -9.60 -3.77 -11.51
C PHE A 32 -10.13 -3.93 -12.95
N ARG A 33 -11.18 -4.74 -13.16
CA ARG A 33 -11.80 -4.99 -14.47
C ARG A 33 -12.33 -3.73 -15.15
N ASN A 34 -12.83 -2.77 -14.38
CA ASN A 34 -13.45 -1.56 -14.93
C ASN A 34 -12.42 -0.50 -15.32
N TRP A 35 -11.12 -0.82 -15.22
CA TRP A 35 -10.08 0.14 -15.55
C TRP A 35 -9.95 0.30 -17.08
N PRO A 36 -9.89 1.53 -17.61
CA PRO A 36 -10.01 1.81 -19.05
C PRO A 36 -8.88 1.26 -19.93
N THR A 37 -7.77 0.83 -19.32
CA THR A 37 -6.67 0.15 -20.02
C THR A 37 -6.86 -1.36 -19.81
N GLY A 38 -7.08 -2.14 -20.87
CA GLY A 38 -7.40 -3.58 -20.81
C GLY A 38 -6.36 -4.50 -20.13
N ILE A 39 -5.37 -3.95 -19.43
CA ILE A 39 -4.35 -4.64 -18.64
C ILE A 39 -4.73 -4.60 -17.16
N TRP A 40 -5.65 -5.48 -16.75
CA TRP A 40 -6.18 -5.54 -15.37
C TRP A 40 -5.13 -5.94 -14.32
N TRP A 41 -4.09 -6.67 -14.70
CA TRP A 41 -3.06 -7.19 -13.78
C TRP A 41 -1.94 -6.18 -13.48
N MET A 42 -1.76 -5.14 -14.30
CA MET A 42 -0.67 -4.18 -14.13
C MET A 42 -0.96 -3.18 -12.99
N TRP A 43 -2.21 -2.73 -12.88
CA TRP A 43 -2.67 -1.82 -11.83
C TRP A 43 -2.45 -2.31 -10.40
N PRO A 44 -2.80 -3.56 -10.05
CA PRO A 44 -2.54 -4.07 -8.71
C PRO A 44 -1.05 -4.21 -8.41
N VAL A 45 -0.23 -4.59 -9.38
CA VAL A 45 1.24 -4.66 -9.21
C VAL A 45 1.80 -3.27 -8.91
N LEU A 46 1.35 -2.26 -9.66
CA LEU A 46 1.75 -0.87 -9.47
C LEU A 46 1.30 -0.35 -8.09
N GLY A 47 0.07 -0.67 -7.69
CA GLY A 47 -0.46 -0.38 -6.37
C GLY A 47 0.36 -1.00 -5.23
N ILE A 48 0.73 -2.27 -5.33
CA ILE A 48 1.53 -2.96 -4.31
C ILE A 48 2.93 -2.33 -4.13
N ILE A 49 3.51 -1.81 -5.22
CA ILE A 49 4.85 -1.22 -5.21
C ILE A 49 4.83 0.22 -4.69
N PHE A 50 3.94 1.05 -5.21
CA PHE A 50 3.91 2.50 -4.97
C PHE A 50 2.95 2.93 -3.86
N LEU A 51 1.83 2.24 -3.68
CA LEU A 51 0.73 2.66 -2.80
C LEU A 51 0.12 1.45 -2.08
N PRO A 52 0.91 0.72 -1.28
CA PRO A 52 0.48 -0.56 -0.72
C PRO A 52 -0.72 -0.41 0.24
N TRP A 53 -0.80 0.66 1.03
CA TRP A 53 -1.92 0.89 1.95
C TRP A 53 -3.20 1.25 1.20
N MET A 54 -3.11 2.17 0.23
CA MET A 54 -4.24 2.55 -0.60
C MET A 54 -4.82 1.33 -1.33
N THR A 55 -3.96 0.46 -1.87
CA THR A 55 -4.37 -0.74 -2.61
C THR A 55 -5.10 -1.74 -1.71
N LEU A 56 -4.65 -1.89 -0.46
CA LEU A 56 -5.29 -2.76 0.53
C LEU A 56 -6.68 -2.23 0.90
N MET A 57 -6.82 -0.93 1.18
CA MET A 57 -8.12 -0.30 1.46
C MET A 57 -9.06 -0.40 0.25
N TYR A 58 -8.53 -0.18 -0.95
CA TYR A 58 -9.29 -0.34 -2.19
C TYR A 58 -9.78 -1.78 -2.37
N MET A 59 -8.95 -2.79 -2.10
CA MET A 59 -9.33 -4.22 -2.16
C MET A 59 -10.47 -4.59 -1.21
N ILE A 60 -10.51 -3.99 -0.02
CA ILE A 60 -11.56 -4.23 0.97
C ILE A 60 -12.91 -3.69 0.49
N VAL A 61 -12.91 -2.53 -0.17
CA VAL A 61 -14.13 -1.82 -0.59
C VAL A 61 -14.61 -2.23 -1.99
N ALA A 62 -13.68 -2.44 -2.94
CA ALA A 62 -13.97 -2.53 -4.37
C ALA A 62 -15.06 -3.54 -4.80
N PRO A 63 -15.24 -4.73 -4.18
CA PRO A 63 -16.29 -5.65 -4.65
C PRO A 63 -17.72 -5.14 -4.43
N GLY A 64 -17.94 -4.15 -3.56
CA GLY A 64 -19.26 -3.55 -3.30
C GLY A 64 -19.53 -2.21 -4.00
N GLY A 65 -18.52 -1.65 -4.68
CA GLY A 65 -18.53 -0.27 -5.14
C GLY A 65 -18.07 0.70 -4.05
N VAL A 66 -17.39 1.78 -4.46
CA VAL A 66 -16.87 2.80 -3.53
C VAL A 66 -17.97 3.84 -3.29
N THR A 67 -18.57 3.86 -2.11
CA THR A 67 -19.66 4.80 -1.78
C THR A 67 -19.47 5.46 -0.42
N GLY A 68 -19.95 6.71 -0.27
CA GLY A 68 -19.96 7.42 1.01
C GLY A 68 -18.58 7.50 1.70
N LEU A 69 -18.45 6.82 2.85
CA LEU A 69 -17.26 6.84 3.71
C LEU A 69 -16.09 6.02 3.16
N ASP A 70 -16.28 5.20 2.14
CA ASP A 70 -15.22 4.40 1.53
C ASP A 70 -14.09 5.27 0.95
N TRP A 71 -14.45 6.46 0.46
CA TRP A 71 -13.48 7.45 -0.01
C TRP A 71 -12.56 7.95 1.10
N LEU A 72 -13.07 8.06 2.33
CA LEU A 72 -12.26 8.43 3.48
C LEU A 72 -11.27 7.32 3.83
N TRP A 73 -11.68 6.05 3.74
CA TRP A 73 -10.79 4.91 3.95
C TRP A 73 -9.66 4.84 2.93
N ILE A 74 -9.97 5.03 1.65
CA ILE A 74 -8.96 5.08 0.57
C ILE A 74 -8.02 6.28 0.77
N GLY A 75 -8.57 7.45 1.10
CA GLY A 75 -7.78 8.66 1.39
C GLY A 75 -6.84 8.50 2.58
N LEU A 76 -7.29 7.82 3.63
CA LEU A 76 -6.44 7.49 4.78
C LEU A 76 -5.30 6.55 4.38
N GLY A 77 -5.58 5.55 3.53
CA GLY A 77 -4.55 4.67 2.96
C GLY A 77 -3.46 5.46 2.22
N LEU A 78 -3.85 6.45 1.41
CA LEU A 78 -2.90 7.34 0.73
C LEU A 78 -2.03 8.14 1.70
N VAL A 79 -2.61 8.66 2.79
CA VAL A 79 -1.85 9.36 3.84
C VAL A 79 -0.81 8.44 4.49
N PHE A 80 -1.19 7.17 4.77
CA PHE A 80 -0.26 6.17 5.30
C PHE A 80 0.87 5.84 4.33
N ASP A 81 0.60 5.79 3.03
CA ASP A 81 1.63 5.59 2.02
C ASP A 81 2.65 6.75 2.03
N ILE A 82 2.19 8.00 2.04
CA ILE A 82 3.06 9.20 2.13
C ILE A 82 3.88 9.19 3.43
N ALA A 83 3.24 8.89 4.56
CA ALA A 83 3.91 8.78 5.85
C ALA A 83 5.01 7.72 5.82
N SER A 84 4.75 6.58 5.18
CA SER A 84 5.73 5.50 5.02
C SER A 84 6.97 5.94 4.23
N TYR A 85 6.79 6.71 3.15
CA TYR A 85 7.90 7.28 2.38
C TYR A 85 8.70 8.32 3.17
N SER A 86 8.04 9.16 3.96
CA SER A 86 8.71 10.19 4.78
C SER A 86 9.64 9.61 5.86
N SER A 87 9.35 8.39 6.34
CA SER A 87 10.14 7.71 7.38
C SER A 87 11.56 7.35 6.92
N SER A 88 11.77 7.14 5.62
CA SER A 88 13.08 6.77 5.04
C SER A 88 14.00 7.98 4.79
N ALA A 89 13.43 9.18 4.64
CA ALA A 89 14.19 10.38 4.31
C ALA A 89 15.03 10.95 5.47
N LYS A 90 14.72 10.59 6.73
CA LYS A 90 15.42 11.13 7.92
C LYS A 90 16.76 10.46 8.27
N ARG A 91 17.33 9.64 7.38
CA ARG A 91 18.60 8.92 7.64
C ARG A 91 19.83 9.60 7.01
N LYS A 92 19.93 10.94 7.08
CA LYS A 92 21.12 11.71 6.67
C LYS A 92 21.46 12.82 7.67
N SER A 93 21.92 12.39 8.84
CA SER A 93 22.63 13.14 9.88
C SER A 93 22.90 12.04 10.91
N PHE A 94 24.06 11.40 10.95
CA PHE A 94 25.27 11.89 11.60
C PHE A 94 26.50 11.21 10.97
N SER A 95 27.33 11.98 10.26
CA SER A 95 28.73 11.62 9.97
C SER A 95 29.60 12.68 10.64
N GLY A 96 29.71 12.55 11.96
CA GLY A 96 30.49 13.45 12.82
C GLY A 96 31.24 12.66 13.87
N TYR A 97 31.92 11.57 13.47
CA TYR A 97 32.93 10.95 14.31
C TYR A 97 34.25 11.69 14.07
N SER A 98 34.44 12.78 14.81
CA SER A 98 35.77 13.34 15.11
C SER A 98 36.15 12.78 16.49
N GLY A 99 36.57 11.53 16.54
CA GLY A 99 37.21 10.95 17.71
C GLY A 99 38.69 11.33 17.68
N TYR A 100 39.14 11.96 18.75
CA TYR A 100 40.55 12.26 19.05
C TYR A 100 41.44 11.02 19.03
#